data_AF-A0A2G9S2V1-F1
#
_entry.id   AF-A0A2G9S2V1-F1
#
_cell.length_a   1.000
_cell.length_b   1.000
_cell.length_c   1.000
_cell.angle_alpha   90.00
_cell.angle_beta   90.00
_cell.angle_gamma   90.00
#
_symmetry.space_group_name_H-M   'P 1'
#
loop_
_entity.id
_entity.type
_entity.pdbx_description
1 polymer ?
#
loop_
_entity_poly.entity_id
_entity_poly.type
_entity_poly.pdbx_seq_one_letter_code
_entity_poly.pdbx_strand_id
1 'polypeptide(L)'
;MCEISTHLVFIFRFDYTGCGGSEGSIKECTIGKWKKDVLSILDDVAEGPQILVGSSMGGWLMLLAALARPEKIAALVGVAPAADHFVTAFNQLPSEEHLPDLQSAFAADVSGCMQGEYLLNSTGLVDIHFTYREPAMSAAEADPSFGFWLLPPPSSVMASLPGSLLRMRESRCASSQVPAVFCVSQNTAGEDGEKKVIEETGEWKLPSKYCESGFYSIPYSFVKEAENHCILNGPIPLTSPVRLIHGMKDEDVPWHVSLQIADRVISTDVDVILRKHGQHRMSEKDDIKLLVYTIDDLIDKLITLG
;
A
#
# COMPACT_ATOMS: atom_id res chain seq x y z
N MET A 1 -6.74 -33.41 3.80
CA MET A 1 -7.35 -32.71 4.94
C MET A 1 -6.24 -32.00 5.70
N CYS A 2 -6.49 -30.80 6.19
CA CYS A 2 -5.67 -30.20 7.23
C CYS A 2 -6.60 -30.17 8.44
N GLU A 3 -6.31 -30.99 9.45
CA GLU A 3 -7.01 -30.94 10.72
C GLU A 3 -6.47 -29.71 11.45
N ILE A 4 -7.31 -28.69 11.59
CA ILE A 4 -7.01 -27.44 12.30
C ILE A 4 -8.22 -27.16 13.19
N SER A 5 -7.96 -26.72 14.42
CA SER A 5 -8.87 -26.67 15.55
C SER A 5 -9.40 -28.01 16.09
N THR A 6 -9.25 -28.20 17.40
CA THR A 6 -10.03 -29.15 18.22
C THR A 6 -11.42 -28.63 18.59
N HIS A 7 -11.77 -27.41 18.15
CA HIS A 7 -12.94 -26.67 18.60
C HIS A 7 -14.06 -26.72 17.55
N LEU A 8 -15.30 -26.94 18.01
CA LEU A 8 -16.47 -27.04 17.13
C LEU A 8 -16.97 -25.65 16.71
N VAL A 9 -16.24 -25.01 15.80
CA VAL A 9 -16.58 -23.67 15.27
C VAL A 9 -17.59 -23.80 14.13
N PHE A 10 -18.70 -23.05 14.21
CA PHE A 10 -19.63 -22.93 13.09
C PHE A 10 -19.13 -21.85 12.11
N ILE A 11 -19.00 -22.21 10.83
CA ILE A 11 -18.51 -21.32 9.77
C ILE A 11 -19.60 -21.19 8.71
N PHE A 12 -20.09 -19.98 8.49
CA PHE A 12 -20.97 -19.64 7.37
C PHE A 12 -20.25 -18.74 6.37
N ARG A 13 -20.69 -18.80 5.11
CA ARG A 13 -20.36 -17.84 4.06
C ARG A 13 -21.66 -17.43 3.37
N PHE A 14 -21.70 -16.21 2.86
CA PHE A 14 -22.79 -15.73 2.01
C PHE A 14 -22.20 -14.98 0.80
N ASP A 15 -23.01 -14.83 -0.24
CA ASP A 15 -22.67 -13.97 -1.38
C ASP A 15 -23.43 -12.65 -1.22
N TYR A 16 -22.77 -11.52 -1.45
CA TYR A 16 -23.37 -10.19 -1.33
C TYR A 16 -24.50 -9.95 -2.34
N THR A 17 -25.40 -8.99 -2.08
CA THR A 17 -26.36 -8.48 -3.07
C THR A 17 -25.65 -8.17 -4.40
N GLY A 18 -26.20 -8.65 -5.51
CA GLY A 18 -25.62 -8.50 -6.86
C GLY A 18 -24.39 -9.36 -7.15
N CYS A 19 -24.00 -10.27 -6.26
CA CYS A 19 -22.83 -11.15 -6.38
C CYS A 19 -23.20 -12.64 -6.25
N GLY A 20 -22.48 -13.51 -6.96
CA GLY A 20 -22.55 -14.97 -6.75
C GLY A 20 -23.95 -15.55 -6.97
N GLY A 21 -24.48 -16.24 -5.97
CA GLY A 21 -25.84 -16.80 -5.96
C GLY A 21 -26.93 -15.86 -5.44
N SER A 22 -26.61 -14.63 -5.03
CA SER A 22 -27.56 -13.68 -4.44
C SER A 22 -28.20 -12.76 -5.48
N GLU A 23 -29.45 -12.36 -5.23
CA GLU A 23 -30.21 -11.48 -6.12
C GLU A 23 -29.65 -10.05 -6.20
N GLY A 24 -30.07 -9.31 -7.23
CA GLY A 24 -29.71 -7.90 -7.45
C GLY A 24 -28.80 -7.67 -8.65
N SER A 25 -28.30 -6.44 -8.77
CA SER A 25 -27.46 -5.98 -9.90
C SER A 25 -26.16 -5.40 -9.37
N ILE A 26 -25.02 -5.97 -9.76
CA ILE A 26 -23.68 -5.50 -9.37
C ILE A 26 -23.47 -4.00 -9.65
N LYS A 27 -24.08 -3.47 -10.72
CA LYS A 27 -24.00 -2.05 -11.13
C LYS A 27 -24.75 -1.10 -10.21
N GLU A 28 -25.67 -1.61 -9.40
CA GLU A 28 -26.47 -0.83 -8.45
C GLU A 28 -26.00 -1.03 -7.01
N CYS A 29 -24.98 -1.86 -6.78
CA CYS A 29 -24.48 -2.15 -5.45
C CYS A 29 -23.61 -0.99 -4.92
N THR A 30 -23.55 -0.87 -3.59
CA THR A 30 -22.87 0.23 -2.89
C THR A 30 -22.27 -0.31 -1.59
N ILE A 31 -21.33 0.41 -0.97
CA ILE A 31 -20.76 0.03 0.34
C ILE A 31 -21.88 -0.04 1.38
N GLY A 32 -22.83 0.90 1.37
CA GLY A 32 -23.99 0.89 2.28
C GLY A 32 -25.03 -0.19 2.00
N LYS A 33 -25.13 -0.74 0.78
CA LYS A 33 -25.92 -1.94 0.50
C LYS A 33 -25.22 -3.18 1.07
N TRP A 34 -23.95 -3.41 0.70
CA TRP A 34 -23.20 -4.57 1.18
C TRP A 34 -22.96 -4.57 2.69
N LYS A 35 -22.89 -3.39 3.34
CA LYS A 35 -22.90 -3.26 4.80
C LYS A 35 -24.19 -3.78 5.42
N LYS A 36 -25.35 -3.55 4.79
CA LYS A 36 -26.63 -4.10 5.25
C LYS A 36 -26.68 -5.62 5.09
N ASP A 37 -26.13 -6.17 4.01
CA ASP A 37 -26.04 -7.63 3.83
C ASP A 37 -25.26 -8.28 4.99
N VAL A 38 -24.07 -7.74 5.36
CA VAL A 38 -23.31 -8.23 6.53
C VAL A 38 -24.12 -8.13 7.81
N LEU A 39 -24.84 -7.01 8.01
CA LEU A 39 -25.61 -6.78 9.22
C LEU A 39 -26.82 -7.71 9.34
N SER A 40 -27.55 -7.99 8.25
CA SER A 40 -28.62 -9.00 8.26
C SER A 40 -28.10 -10.39 8.55
N ILE A 41 -26.94 -10.79 8.01
CA ILE A 41 -26.33 -12.07 8.38
C ILE A 41 -25.92 -12.09 9.88
N LEU A 42 -25.41 -10.98 10.41
CA LEU A 42 -25.11 -10.84 11.84
C LEU A 42 -26.34 -10.79 12.75
N ASP A 43 -27.49 -10.35 12.26
CA ASP A 43 -28.71 -10.13 13.06
C ASP A 43 -29.74 -11.26 12.93
N ASP A 44 -29.90 -11.81 11.73
CA ASP A 44 -30.96 -12.76 11.38
C ASP A 44 -30.46 -14.22 11.29
N VAL A 45 -29.13 -14.46 11.29
CA VAL A 45 -28.51 -15.79 11.09
C VAL A 45 -27.44 -16.14 12.13
N ALA A 46 -26.62 -15.18 12.57
CA ALA A 46 -25.50 -15.45 13.46
C ALA A 46 -25.89 -15.44 14.96
N GLU A 47 -25.67 -16.57 15.64
CA GLU A 47 -25.92 -16.71 17.09
C GLU A 47 -24.63 -16.60 17.91
N GLY A 48 -24.67 -15.79 18.98
CA GLY A 48 -23.54 -15.60 19.92
C GLY A 48 -22.42 -14.68 19.41
N PRO A 49 -21.27 -14.63 20.10
CA PRO A 49 -20.11 -13.82 19.69
C PRO A 49 -19.45 -14.35 18.41
N GLN A 50 -19.13 -13.45 17.47
CA GLN A 50 -18.62 -13.77 16.14
C GLN A 50 -17.17 -13.34 15.96
N ILE A 51 -16.38 -14.16 15.27
CA ILE A 51 -15.10 -13.73 14.68
C ILE A 51 -15.38 -13.39 13.21
N LEU A 52 -15.19 -12.13 12.81
CA LEU A 52 -15.35 -11.74 11.42
C LEU A 52 -14.05 -11.91 10.65
N VAL A 53 -14.13 -12.50 9.45
CA VAL A 53 -12.99 -12.64 8.53
C VAL A 53 -13.31 -11.89 7.24
N GLY A 54 -12.61 -10.77 6.98
CA GLY A 54 -12.91 -9.85 5.89
C GLY A 54 -11.73 -9.67 4.92
N SER A 55 -11.91 -10.09 3.66
CA SER A 55 -10.89 -9.96 2.61
C SER A 55 -11.16 -8.78 1.67
N SER A 56 -10.13 -8.00 1.34
CA SER A 56 -10.22 -6.82 0.46
C SER A 56 -11.31 -5.84 0.93
N MET A 57 -12.26 -5.49 0.06
CA MET A 57 -13.48 -4.74 0.38
C MET A 57 -14.28 -5.36 1.55
N GLY A 58 -14.30 -6.69 1.68
CA GLY A 58 -14.88 -7.39 2.83
C GLY A 58 -14.20 -7.03 4.16
N GLY A 59 -12.93 -6.61 4.14
CA GLY A 59 -12.23 -6.08 5.31
C GLY A 59 -12.72 -4.68 5.73
N TRP A 60 -13.16 -3.84 4.79
CA TRP A 60 -13.82 -2.57 5.09
C TRP A 60 -15.24 -2.80 5.64
N LEU A 61 -16.00 -3.69 4.98
CA LEU A 61 -17.35 -4.09 5.40
C LEU A 61 -17.36 -4.76 6.78
N MET A 62 -16.33 -5.57 7.09
CA MET A 62 -16.06 -6.12 8.42
C MET A 62 -15.95 -5.03 9.50
N LEU A 63 -15.11 -4.02 9.27
CA LEU A 63 -14.94 -2.91 10.22
C LEU A 63 -16.24 -2.10 10.37
N LEU A 64 -16.95 -1.85 9.26
CA LEU A 64 -18.23 -1.16 9.24
C LEU A 64 -19.37 -1.91 9.95
N ALA A 65 -19.35 -3.24 9.92
CA ALA A 65 -20.27 -4.09 10.65
C ALA A 65 -19.92 -4.15 12.15
N ALA A 66 -18.63 -4.30 12.47
CA ALA A 66 -18.13 -4.30 13.84
C ALA A 66 -18.44 -2.99 14.58
N LEU A 67 -18.34 -1.84 13.90
CA LEU A 67 -18.72 -0.53 14.44
C LEU A 67 -20.23 -0.37 14.68
N ALA A 68 -21.05 -1.23 14.09
CA ALA A 68 -22.51 -1.20 14.20
C ALA A 68 -23.09 -2.30 15.10
N ARG A 69 -22.32 -3.36 15.40
CA ARG A 69 -22.68 -4.47 16.31
C ARG A 69 -21.50 -4.86 17.24
N PRO A 70 -20.83 -3.91 17.92
CA PRO A 70 -19.63 -4.21 18.71
C PRO A 70 -19.88 -5.27 19.80
N GLU A 71 -21.11 -5.34 20.33
CA GLU A 71 -21.57 -6.34 21.30
C GLU A 71 -21.60 -7.78 20.76
N LYS A 72 -21.60 -7.97 19.43
CA LYS A 72 -21.53 -9.28 18.78
C LYS A 72 -20.12 -9.69 18.35
N ILE A 73 -19.12 -8.80 18.41
CA ILE A 73 -17.79 -9.09 17.84
C ILE A 73 -16.84 -9.60 18.92
N ALA A 74 -16.46 -10.87 18.81
CA ALA A 74 -15.38 -11.45 19.60
C ALA A 74 -14.01 -10.97 19.11
N ALA A 75 -13.73 -11.05 17.79
CA ALA A 75 -12.49 -10.57 17.18
C ALA A 75 -12.61 -10.37 15.66
N LEU A 76 -11.59 -9.78 15.03
CA LEU A 76 -11.56 -9.42 13.60
C LEU A 76 -10.28 -9.90 12.90
N VAL A 77 -10.42 -10.49 11.71
CA VAL A 77 -9.30 -10.92 10.85
C VAL A 77 -9.44 -10.29 9.45
N GLY A 78 -8.63 -9.29 9.16
CA GLY A 78 -8.57 -8.62 7.86
C GLY A 78 -7.51 -9.24 6.95
N VAL A 79 -7.84 -9.49 5.68
CA VAL A 79 -6.89 -9.93 4.63
C VAL A 79 -6.87 -8.89 3.51
N ALA A 80 -5.72 -8.26 3.26
CA ALA A 80 -5.56 -7.13 2.33
C ALA A 80 -6.67 -6.06 2.46
N PRO A 81 -7.07 -5.63 3.67
CA PRO A 81 -8.30 -4.86 3.90
C PRO A 81 -8.30 -3.51 3.18
N ALA A 82 -9.33 -3.27 2.37
CA ALA A 82 -9.46 -2.10 1.51
C ALA A 82 -10.25 -0.94 2.16
N ALA A 83 -9.97 -0.64 3.44
CA ALA A 83 -10.65 0.44 4.15
C ALA A 83 -10.43 1.80 3.45
N ASP A 84 -11.53 2.51 3.18
CA ASP A 84 -11.61 3.80 2.47
C ASP A 84 -11.01 3.83 1.05
N HIS A 85 -10.45 2.71 0.58
CA HIS A 85 -9.44 2.68 -0.48
C HIS A 85 -9.91 3.33 -1.80
N PHE A 86 -11.12 2.99 -2.28
CA PHE A 86 -11.67 3.56 -3.51
C PHE A 86 -11.85 5.08 -3.43
N VAL A 87 -12.21 5.61 -2.26
CA VAL A 87 -12.40 7.06 -2.03
C VAL A 87 -11.05 7.75 -1.89
N THR A 88 -10.08 7.12 -1.21
CA THR A 88 -8.71 7.64 -1.12
C THR A 88 -8.04 7.69 -2.49
N ALA A 89 -8.10 6.61 -3.27
CA ALA A 89 -7.50 6.52 -4.60
C ALA A 89 -8.17 7.50 -5.60
N PHE A 90 -9.51 7.61 -5.62
CA PHE A 90 -10.19 8.58 -6.47
C PHE A 90 -9.83 10.03 -6.13
N ASN A 91 -9.61 10.35 -4.84
CA ASN A 91 -9.16 11.69 -4.43
C ASN A 91 -7.66 11.94 -4.62
N GLN A 92 -6.88 10.93 -5.03
CA GLN A 92 -5.47 11.06 -5.42
C GLN A 92 -5.28 11.15 -6.95
N LEU A 93 -6.35 11.02 -7.75
CA LEU A 93 -6.30 11.27 -9.19
C LEU A 93 -6.02 12.74 -9.51
N PRO A 94 -5.28 13.04 -10.60
CA PRO A 94 -4.99 14.42 -10.99
C PRO A 94 -6.27 15.18 -11.37
N SER A 95 -6.43 16.38 -10.82
CA SER A 95 -7.39 17.39 -11.27
C SER A 95 -6.71 18.42 -12.16
N GLU A 96 -7.46 19.08 -13.04
CA GLU A 96 -6.95 20.14 -13.93
C GLU A 96 -6.28 21.31 -13.17
N GLU A 97 -6.63 21.53 -11.89
CA GLU A 97 -6.03 22.54 -11.03
C GLU A 97 -4.59 22.21 -10.59
N HIS A 98 -4.15 20.95 -10.72
CA HIS A 98 -2.81 20.50 -10.29
C HIS A 98 -1.80 20.38 -11.43
N LEU A 99 -1.93 21.24 -12.45
CA LEU A 99 -0.78 21.65 -13.26
C LEU A 99 0.27 22.31 -12.33
N PRO A 100 1.43 21.69 -12.06
CA PRO A 100 2.52 22.45 -11.46
C PRO A 100 2.94 23.52 -12.48
N ASP A 101 3.05 24.76 -12.03
CA ASP A 101 3.53 25.85 -12.89
C ASP A 101 4.96 25.51 -13.36
N LEU A 102 5.09 24.99 -14.59
CA LEU A 102 6.38 24.60 -15.18
C LEU A 102 7.34 25.81 -15.30
N GLN A 103 6.81 27.03 -15.18
CA GLN A 103 7.59 28.27 -15.08
C GLN A 103 8.12 28.55 -13.65
N SER A 104 7.45 28.05 -12.60
CA SER A 104 7.87 28.23 -11.19
C SER A 104 8.79 27.10 -10.70
N ALA A 105 8.53 25.87 -11.13
CA ALA A 105 9.34 24.69 -10.74
C ALA A 105 10.80 24.78 -11.20
N PHE A 106 11.08 25.53 -12.27
CA PHE A 106 12.44 25.81 -12.76
C PHE A 106 13.15 26.99 -12.06
N ALA A 107 12.47 27.75 -11.21
CA ALA A 107 13.01 28.94 -10.54
C ALA A 107 13.51 28.68 -9.10
N ALA A 108 13.21 27.51 -8.52
CA ALA A 108 13.56 27.17 -7.15
C ALA A 108 14.84 26.31 -7.06
N ASP A 109 15.93 26.94 -6.62
CA ASP A 109 17.23 26.37 -6.26
C ASP A 109 17.98 25.52 -7.31
N VAL A 110 18.57 26.22 -8.28
CA VAL A 110 19.82 25.77 -8.95
C VAL A 110 20.96 26.73 -8.60
N SER A 111 21.03 27.17 -7.34
CA SER A 111 22.01 28.16 -6.86
C SER A 111 23.26 27.51 -6.25
N GLY A 112 23.15 26.25 -5.82
CA GLY A 112 24.17 25.56 -5.01
C GLY A 112 25.25 24.76 -5.76
N CYS A 113 24.86 23.76 -6.58
CA CYS A 113 25.76 22.61 -6.83
C CYS A 113 25.63 21.86 -8.18
N MET A 114 25.22 22.51 -9.28
CA MET A 114 25.47 21.95 -10.63
C MET A 114 25.89 23.02 -11.64
N GLN A 115 26.86 22.66 -12.50
CA GLN A 115 27.11 23.32 -13.78
C GLN A 115 27.06 22.24 -14.86
N GLY A 116 26.10 22.35 -15.77
CA GLY A 116 26.01 21.54 -16.98
C GLY A 116 25.87 22.46 -18.19
N GLU A 117 26.67 22.24 -19.23
CA GLU A 117 26.52 22.93 -20.51
C GLU A 117 25.62 22.11 -21.44
N TYR A 118 24.65 22.76 -22.07
CA TYR A 118 23.70 22.12 -22.98
C TYR A 118 24.16 22.28 -24.43
N LEU A 119 24.46 21.18 -25.11
CA LEU A 119 24.71 21.15 -26.55
C LEU A 119 23.55 20.45 -27.27
N LEU A 120 22.67 21.27 -27.88
CA LEU A 120 21.60 20.79 -28.74
C LEU A 120 22.18 20.19 -30.03
N ASN A 121 21.94 18.89 -30.26
CA ASN A 121 22.13 18.30 -31.58
C ASN A 121 20.90 18.58 -32.47
N SER A 122 21.09 18.54 -33.79
CA SER A 122 20.08 18.88 -34.80
C SER A 122 18.94 17.86 -34.95
N THR A 123 18.86 16.88 -34.06
CA THR A 123 17.89 15.77 -34.08
C THR A 123 16.93 15.76 -32.89
N GLY A 124 17.05 16.70 -31.95
CA GLY A 124 16.08 16.88 -30.84
C GLY A 124 16.16 15.85 -29.71
N LEU A 125 17.20 15.00 -29.71
CA LEU A 125 17.50 14.10 -28.59
C LEU A 125 18.46 14.78 -27.60
N VAL A 126 18.11 14.76 -26.31
CA VAL A 126 18.91 15.35 -25.23
C VAL A 126 19.79 14.28 -24.59
N ASP A 127 21.07 14.25 -24.97
CA ASP A 127 22.09 13.46 -24.26
C ASP A 127 22.50 14.17 -22.97
N ILE A 128 22.13 13.60 -21.82
CA ILE A 128 22.45 14.18 -20.50
C ILE A 128 23.75 13.60 -19.96
N HIS A 129 24.85 14.33 -20.15
CA HIS A 129 26.17 13.96 -19.63
C HIS A 129 26.37 14.48 -18.19
N PHE A 130 26.21 13.61 -17.19
CA PHE A 130 26.52 13.94 -15.80
C PHE A 130 28.01 13.74 -15.49
N THR A 131 28.75 14.84 -15.29
CA THR A 131 30.10 14.80 -14.68
C THR A 131 30.03 15.26 -13.23
N TYR A 132 30.21 14.32 -12.28
CA TYR A 132 30.34 14.66 -10.87
C TYR A 132 31.63 15.45 -10.63
N ARG A 133 31.53 16.57 -9.90
CA ARG A 133 32.66 17.42 -9.51
C ARG A 133 32.61 17.55 -7.99
N GLU A 134 33.66 17.09 -7.30
CA GLU A 134 33.73 17.27 -5.84
C GLU A 134 33.73 18.77 -5.49
N PRO A 135 32.95 19.20 -4.48
CA PRO A 135 32.98 20.58 -4.01
C PRO A 135 34.35 20.94 -3.43
N ALA A 136 34.94 22.04 -3.87
CA ALA A 136 36.16 22.54 -3.27
C ALA A 136 35.89 23.11 -1.87
N MET A 137 36.34 22.41 -0.83
CA MET A 137 36.31 22.95 0.53
C MET A 137 37.24 24.18 0.64
N SER A 138 36.69 25.32 1.05
CA SER A 138 37.51 26.46 1.49
C SER A 138 38.13 26.16 2.86
N ALA A 139 39.46 26.18 2.95
CA ALA A 139 40.18 25.78 4.16
C ALA A 139 40.44 26.95 5.13
N ALA A 140 39.67 27.00 6.22
CA ALA A 140 39.91 27.78 7.44
C ALA A 140 38.89 27.31 8.51
N GLU A 141 39.23 26.91 9.74
CA GLU A 141 40.54 26.66 10.38
C GLU A 141 40.42 25.37 11.23
N ALA A 142 41.52 24.63 11.44
CA ALA A 142 41.54 23.48 12.35
C ALA A 142 42.91 23.36 13.07
N ASP A 143 42.86 23.22 14.39
CA ASP A 143 44.01 23.23 15.31
C ASP A 143 44.85 21.94 15.21
N PRO A 144 46.17 22.00 14.92
CA PRO A 144 46.97 20.82 14.64
C PRO A 144 47.45 20.06 15.89
N SER A 145 46.78 18.96 16.24
CA SER A 145 47.39 17.89 17.06
C SER A 145 47.00 16.48 16.58
N PHE A 146 48.03 15.63 16.40
CA PHE A 146 47.99 14.27 15.81
C PHE A 146 47.54 14.20 14.32
N GLY A 147 48.22 13.46 13.43
CA GLY A 147 49.53 12.79 13.55
C GLY A 147 49.92 11.98 12.30
N PHE A 148 51.22 12.02 11.97
CA PHE A 148 51.95 11.13 11.03
C PHE A 148 51.61 11.11 9.52
N TRP A 149 52.37 11.93 8.79
CA TRP A 149 53.25 11.56 7.66
C TRP A 149 52.88 10.42 6.68
N LEU A 150 52.92 10.76 5.38
CA LEU A 150 53.76 10.06 4.39
C LEU A 150 54.18 11.02 3.26
N LEU A 151 55.28 10.70 2.55
CA LEU A 151 55.94 11.55 1.55
C LEU A 151 55.74 11.01 0.09
N PRO A 152 56.01 11.82 -0.97
CA PRO A 152 55.39 11.68 -2.29
C PRO A 152 56.09 10.68 -3.27
N PRO A 153 55.49 10.40 -4.46
CA PRO A 153 55.93 9.32 -5.37
C PRO A 153 57.01 9.77 -6.37
N PRO A 154 57.31 8.93 -7.37
CA PRO A 154 57.26 9.46 -8.74
C PRO A 154 56.67 8.50 -9.80
N SER A 155 56.07 9.07 -10.85
CA SER A 155 56.09 8.67 -12.29
C SER A 155 55.80 7.20 -12.72
N SER A 156 55.10 6.90 -13.82
CA SER A 156 54.39 7.70 -14.85
C SER A 156 53.74 6.75 -15.89
N VAL A 157 53.35 7.30 -17.07
CA VAL A 157 52.98 6.63 -18.35
C VAL A 157 51.48 6.39 -18.58
N MET A 158 51.04 6.77 -19.79
CA MET A 158 49.68 6.62 -20.33
C MET A 158 49.49 5.25 -20.99
N ALA A 159 48.27 4.72 -20.98
CA ALA A 159 47.71 3.98 -22.12
C ALA A 159 46.17 4.06 -22.10
N SER A 160 45.55 4.21 -23.27
CA SER A 160 44.10 4.15 -23.45
C SER A 160 43.70 2.82 -24.11
N LEU A 161 42.51 2.32 -23.78
CA LEU A 161 41.48 1.77 -24.70
C LEU A 161 40.27 1.26 -23.86
N PRO A 162 39.04 1.20 -24.42
CA PRO A 162 37.83 0.94 -23.65
C PRO A 162 37.36 -0.52 -23.68
N GLY A 163 36.56 -0.89 -22.67
CA GLY A 163 35.60 -2.01 -22.75
C GLY A 163 35.88 -3.20 -21.83
N SER A 164 35.15 -3.29 -20.71
CA SER A 164 35.04 -4.52 -19.93
C SER A 164 33.67 -4.62 -19.22
N LEU A 165 32.98 -5.74 -19.49
CA LEU A 165 31.88 -6.26 -18.68
C LEU A 165 32.45 -7.34 -17.73
N LEU A 166 31.66 -7.77 -16.74
CA LEU A 166 32.01 -8.72 -15.65
C LEU A 166 32.89 -8.10 -14.53
N ARG A 167 32.45 -8.13 -13.24
CA ARG A 167 32.64 -9.18 -12.19
C ARG A 167 34.14 -9.36 -11.80
N MET A 168 34.58 -9.50 -10.55
CA MET A 168 33.97 -9.88 -9.24
C MET A 168 35.02 -9.61 -8.09
N ARG A 169 34.87 -9.81 -6.76
CA ARG A 169 33.86 -10.35 -5.81
C ARG A 169 34.23 -9.99 -4.33
N GLU A 170 33.25 -9.65 -3.46
CA GLU A 170 33.31 -9.75 -1.95
C GLU A 170 34.39 -8.94 -1.17
N SER A 171 34.35 -8.69 0.16
CA SER A 171 33.30 -8.73 1.22
C SER A 171 33.76 -8.02 2.52
N ARG A 172 32.82 -7.59 3.39
CA ARG A 172 32.98 -7.22 4.83
C ARG A 172 33.80 -5.93 5.13
N CYS A 173 33.59 -5.18 6.22
CA CYS A 173 32.61 -5.29 7.31
C CYS A 173 32.22 -3.94 7.95
N ALA A 174 31.05 -3.91 8.59
CA ALA A 174 30.61 -3.08 9.74
C ALA A 174 31.21 -1.68 10.02
N SER A 175 30.42 -0.64 9.74
CA SER A 175 29.95 0.31 10.77
C SER A 175 28.63 0.97 10.32
N SER A 176 27.91 1.64 11.22
CA SER A 176 26.51 2.05 11.01
C SER A 176 26.34 3.39 10.27
N GLN A 177 25.84 3.32 9.04
CA GLN A 177 25.06 4.41 8.42
C GLN A 177 23.78 3.81 7.81
N VAL A 178 22.65 4.49 7.99
CA VAL A 178 21.33 4.02 7.52
C VAL A 178 21.23 4.26 6.01
N PRO A 179 20.85 3.27 5.18
CA PRO A 179 20.65 3.50 3.75
C PRO A 179 19.43 4.39 3.54
N ALA A 180 19.61 5.50 2.81
CA ALA A 180 18.51 6.36 2.39
C ALA A 180 17.59 5.58 1.43
N VAL A 181 16.36 5.30 1.86
CA VAL A 181 15.36 4.60 1.04
C VAL A 181 14.73 5.60 0.06
N PHE A 182 15.33 5.74 -1.12
CA PHE A 182 14.71 6.43 -2.25
C PHE A 182 13.48 5.64 -2.72
N CYS A 183 12.31 6.01 -2.21
CA CYS A 183 11.03 5.49 -2.69
C CYS A 183 10.67 6.19 -4.01
N VAL A 184 11.17 5.67 -5.13
CA VAL A 184 10.70 6.07 -6.46
C VAL A 184 9.31 5.45 -6.66
N SER A 185 8.27 6.18 -6.24
CA SER A 185 6.90 5.86 -6.67
C SER A 185 6.84 6.09 -8.18
N GLN A 186 6.77 5.01 -8.95
CA GLN A 186 6.21 5.10 -10.30
C GLN A 186 4.70 5.23 -10.17
N ASN A 187 4.23 6.44 -9.84
CA ASN A 187 2.97 6.88 -10.39
C ASN A 187 3.15 6.84 -11.91
N THR A 188 2.51 5.90 -12.58
CA THR A 188 2.17 6.08 -13.99
C THR A 188 1.40 7.38 -14.06
N ALA A 189 1.93 8.38 -14.77
CA ALA A 189 1.24 9.64 -14.95
C ALA A 189 -0.06 9.36 -15.71
N GLY A 190 -1.19 9.48 -15.00
CA GLY A 190 -2.50 9.57 -15.61
C GLY A 190 -2.58 10.86 -16.44
N GLU A 191 -3.46 10.89 -17.42
CA GLU A 191 -3.61 12.08 -18.27
C GLU A 191 -4.28 13.22 -17.47
N ASP A 192 -3.81 14.46 -17.66
CA ASP A 192 -4.28 15.61 -16.90
C ASP A 192 -5.81 15.78 -17.03
N GLY A 193 -6.52 15.75 -15.90
CA GLY A 193 -7.98 15.87 -15.86
C GLY A 193 -8.77 14.57 -15.75
N GLU A 194 -8.12 13.39 -15.62
CA GLU A 194 -8.78 12.09 -15.37
C GLU A 194 -9.96 12.15 -14.41
N LYS A 195 -9.80 12.84 -13.26
CA LYS A 195 -10.86 12.96 -12.25
C LYS A 195 -12.13 13.59 -12.83
N LYS A 196 -12.00 14.72 -13.54
CA LYS A 196 -13.11 15.44 -14.17
C LYS A 196 -13.80 14.61 -15.26
N VAL A 197 -13.03 13.86 -16.05
CA VAL A 197 -13.59 12.94 -17.06
C VAL A 197 -14.46 11.86 -16.39
N ILE A 198 -14.07 11.35 -15.22
CA ILE A 198 -14.88 10.41 -14.45
C ILE A 198 -16.14 11.09 -13.89
N GLU A 199 -16.04 12.33 -13.41
CA GLU A 199 -17.17 13.10 -12.90
C GLU A 199 -18.20 13.43 -13.99
N GLU A 200 -17.76 13.73 -15.21
CA GLU A 200 -18.61 14.01 -16.38
C GLU A 200 -19.19 12.74 -17.03
N THR A 201 -18.42 11.65 -17.12
CA THR A 201 -18.88 10.39 -17.76
C THR A 201 -19.62 9.45 -16.82
N GLY A 202 -19.43 9.58 -15.51
CA GLY A 202 -20.03 8.72 -14.49
C GLY A 202 -19.39 7.34 -14.32
N GLU A 203 -18.29 7.02 -15.02
CA GLU A 203 -17.58 5.72 -14.91
C GLU A 203 -16.07 5.89 -14.72
N TRP A 204 -15.52 5.23 -13.70
CA TRP A 204 -14.07 5.09 -13.47
C TRP A 204 -13.60 3.71 -13.92
N LYS A 205 -12.70 3.65 -14.91
CA LYS A 205 -12.19 2.40 -15.48
C LYS A 205 -10.80 2.09 -14.94
N LEU A 206 -10.74 1.21 -13.94
CA LEU A 206 -9.49 0.71 -13.39
C LEU A 206 -8.94 -0.42 -14.26
N PRO A 207 -7.65 -0.40 -14.67
CA PRO A 207 -7.00 -1.56 -15.28
C PRO A 207 -7.10 -2.79 -14.36
N SER A 208 -7.38 -3.96 -14.93
CA SER A 208 -7.57 -5.18 -14.13
C SER A 208 -7.10 -6.44 -14.86
N LYS A 209 -6.19 -7.15 -14.21
CA LYS A 209 -5.69 -8.50 -14.58
C LYS A 209 -6.69 -9.63 -14.28
N TYR A 210 -7.93 -9.31 -13.91
CA TYR A 210 -8.94 -10.26 -13.43
C TYR A 210 -10.24 -10.34 -14.26
N CYS A 211 -10.38 -9.55 -15.32
CA CYS A 211 -11.54 -9.57 -16.22
C CYS A 211 -11.11 -9.61 -17.69
N GLU A 212 -11.94 -10.24 -18.54
CA GLU A 212 -11.65 -10.39 -19.98
C GLU A 212 -11.61 -9.05 -20.74
N SER A 213 -12.28 -8.02 -20.20
CA SER A 213 -12.24 -6.64 -20.70
C SER A 213 -10.93 -5.91 -20.44
N GLY A 214 -10.05 -6.44 -19.57
CA GLY A 214 -8.83 -5.76 -19.11
C GLY A 214 -9.07 -4.55 -18.19
N PHE A 215 -10.33 -4.18 -17.96
CA PHE A 215 -10.75 -3.06 -17.10
C PHE A 215 -11.98 -3.43 -16.26
N TYR A 216 -11.97 -2.98 -15.00
CA TYR A 216 -13.12 -2.98 -14.11
C TYR A 216 -13.72 -1.57 -14.06
N SER A 217 -15.02 -1.42 -14.34
CA SER A 217 -15.69 -0.11 -14.31
C SER A 217 -16.45 0.08 -13.00
N ILE A 218 -16.09 1.12 -12.26
CA ILE A 218 -16.72 1.57 -11.01
C ILE A 218 -17.58 2.79 -11.35
N PRO A 219 -18.91 2.77 -11.11
CA PRO A 219 -19.73 3.96 -11.24
C PRO A 219 -19.23 5.09 -10.33
N TYR A 220 -19.14 6.33 -10.79
CA TYR A 220 -18.77 7.47 -9.95
C TYR A 220 -19.72 7.62 -8.74
N SER A 221 -21.00 7.29 -8.92
CA SER A 221 -21.99 7.18 -7.85
C SER A 221 -21.65 6.17 -6.75
N PHE A 222 -20.89 5.10 -7.04
CA PHE A 222 -20.37 4.19 -6.02
C PHE A 222 -19.34 4.89 -5.14
N VAL A 223 -18.41 5.66 -5.73
CA VAL A 223 -17.40 6.41 -4.98
C VAL A 223 -18.05 7.47 -4.08
N LYS A 224 -19.04 8.21 -4.62
CA LYS A 224 -19.82 9.18 -3.85
C LYS A 224 -20.69 8.57 -2.75
N GLU A 225 -21.11 7.31 -2.89
CA GLU A 225 -21.78 6.58 -1.80
C GLU A 225 -20.77 6.12 -0.74
N ALA A 226 -19.63 5.59 -1.17
CA ALA A 226 -18.55 5.07 -0.33
C ALA A 226 -17.93 6.15 0.59
N GLU A 227 -17.94 7.42 0.20
CA GLU A 227 -17.55 8.56 1.06
C GLU A 227 -18.27 8.58 2.41
N ASN A 228 -19.56 8.17 2.44
CA ASN A 228 -20.38 8.16 3.65
C ASN A 228 -20.00 7.03 4.63
N HIS A 229 -19.08 6.14 4.25
CA HIS A 229 -18.63 4.99 5.02
C HIS A 229 -17.12 5.03 5.31
N CYS A 230 -16.46 6.16 5.07
CA CYS A 230 -15.03 6.33 5.35
C CYS A 230 -14.73 6.36 6.86
N ILE A 231 -13.78 5.54 7.30
CA ILE A 231 -13.43 5.31 8.70
C ILE A 231 -11.98 5.67 9.05
N LEU A 232 -11.11 5.98 8.07
CA LEU A 232 -9.72 6.37 8.29
C LEU A 232 -9.53 7.87 8.61
N ASN A 233 -10.62 8.62 8.71
CA ASN A 233 -10.61 10.05 9.06
C ASN A 233 -10.53 10.33 10.57
N GLY A 234 -10.51 9.30 11.43
CA GLY A 234 -10.40 9.45 12.89
C GLY A 234 -10.19 8.11 13.60
N PRO A 235 -10.31 8.07 14.94
CA PRO A 235 -10.25 6.84 15.71
C PRO A 235 -11.38 5.88 15.34
N ILE A 236 -11.07 4.58 15.30
CA ILE A 236 -12.00 3.48 15.05
C ILE A 236 -12.33 2.85 16.42
N PRO A 237 -13.51 3.11 17.01
CA PRO A 237 -13.87 2.68 18.37
C PRO A 237 -14.24 1.19 18.45
N LEU A 238 -13.27 0.33 18.13
CA LEU A 238 -13.33 -1.12 18.27
C LEU A 238 -12.32 -1.53 19.35
N THR A 239 -12.76 -2.34 20.31
CA THR A 239 -11.96 -2.80 21.46
C THR A 239 -11.69 -4.31 21.45
N SER A 240 -12.27 -5.05 20.49
CA SER A 240 -11.99 -6.47 20.28
C SER A 240 -10.60 -6.69 19.64
N PRO A 241 -10.00 -7.88 19.77
CA PRO A 241 -8.74 -8.22 19.10
C PRO A 241 -8.84 -8.13 17.58
N VAL A 242 -7.79 -7.62 16.94
CA VAL A 242 -7.72 -7.45 15.47
C VAL A 242 -6.43 -8.05 14.91
N ARG A 243 -6.52 -8.76 13.78
CA ARG A 243 -5.39 -9.34 13.05
C ARG A 243 -5.45 -8.92 11.59
N LEU A 244 -4.44 -8.23 11.08
CA LEU A 244 -4.44 -7.67 9.71
C LEU A 244 -3.30 -8.27 8.87
N ILE A 245 -3.63 -9.21 7.99
CA ILE A 245 -2.69 -9.85 7.05
C ILE A 245 -2.65 -9.05 5.75
N HIS A 246 -1.47 -8.64 5.27
CA HIS A 246 -1.34 -7.87 4.02
C HIS A 246 -0.11 -8.31 3.20
N GLY A 247 -0.25 -8.36 1.88
CA GLY A 247 0.85 -8.59 0.95
C GLY A 247 1.66 -7.32 0.67
N MET A 248 2.99 -7.37 0.77
CA MET A 248 3.86 -6.24 0.38
C MET A 248 4.10 -6.14 -1.13
N LYS A 249 3.51 -7.08 -1.91
CA LYS A 249 3.37 -7.05 -3.36
C LYS A 249 1.89 -7.08 -3.77
N ASP A 250 1.05 -6.52 -2.90
CA ASP A 250 -0.25 -6.04 -3.31
C ASP A 250 -0.08 -4.83 -4.24
N GLU A 251 -0.70 -4.92 -5.41
CA GLU A 251 -0.74 -3.90 -6.47
C GLU A 251 -2.13 -3.27 -6.57
N ASP A 252 -3.13 -3.87 -5.93
CA ASP A 252 -4.53 -3.48 -6.01
C ASP A 252 -4.92 -2.63 -4.77
N VAL A 253 -4.33 -2.91 -3.59
CA VAL A 253 -4.46 -2.12 -2.35
C VAL A 253 -3.09 -1.89 -1.70
N PRO A 254 -2.68 -0.64 -1.38
CA PRO A 254 -1.42 -0.39 -0.68
C PRO A 254 -1.42 -0.97 0.74
N TRP A 255 -0.44 -1.82 1.07
CA TRP A 255 -0.34 -2.49 2.39
C TRP A 255 -0.27 -1.55 3.61
N HIS A 256 0.10 -0.28 3.40
CA HIS A 256 0.01 0.77 4.40
C HIS A 256 -1.41 0.99 4.95
N VAL A 257 -2.47 0.62 4.22
CA VAL A 257 -3.86 0.69 4.71
C VAL A 257 -4.04 -0.18 5.96
N SER A 258 -3.38 -1.33 6.08
CA SER A 258 -3.40 -2.12 7.32
C SER A 258 -2.70 -1.42 8.48
N LEU A 259 -1.64 -0.63 8.24
CA LEU A 259 -1.05 0.21 9.29
C LEU A 259 -2.00 1.35 9.68
N GLN A 260 -2.66 1.99 8.71
CA GLN A 260 -3.62 3.07 8.97
C GLN A 260 -4.82 2.61 9.80
N ILE A 261 -5.33 1.39 9.54
CA ILE A 261 -6.37 0.77 10.37
C ILE A 261 -5.83 0.51 11.79
N ALA A 262 -4.66 -0.12 11.92
CA ALA A 262 -4.09 -0.46 13.23
C ALA A 262 -3.76 0.77 14.10
N ASP A 263 -3.30 1.85 13.49
CA ASP A 263 -3.04 3.17 14.10
C ASP A 263 -4.32 3.86 14.65
N ARG A 264 -5.49 3.49 14.14
CA ARG A 264 -6.79 4.12 14.50
C ARG A 264 -7.66 3.27 15.40
N VAL A 265 -7.52 1.95 15.37
CA VAL A 265 -8.29 1.04 16.22
C VAL A 265 -7.93 1.26 17.68
N ILE A 266 -8.93 1.48 18.54
CA ILE A 266 -8.74 1.77 19.97
C ILE A 266 -8.30 0.53 20.77
N SER A 267 -8.54 -0.68 20.25
CA SER A 267 -8.09 -1.96 20.84
C SER A 267 -6.59 -1.98 21.09
N THR A 268 -6.19 -2.48 22.26
CA THR A 268 -4.78 -2.70 22.61
C THR A 268 -4.24 -4.04 22.09
N ASP A 269 -5.05 -4.81 21.37
CA ASP A 269 -4.74 -6.16 20.89
C ASP A 269 -4.81 -6.23 19.34
N VAL A 270 -3.87 -5.54 18.68
CA VAL A 270 -3.84 -5.39 17.22
C VAL A 270 -2.49 -5.82 16.66
N ASP A 271 -2.49 -6.87 15.83
CA ASP A 271 -1.30 -7.32 15.09
C ASP A 271 -1.43 -7.07 13.59
N VAL A 272 -0.34 -6.65 12.93
CA VAL A 272 -0.25 -6.51 11.46
C VAL A 272 0.82 -7.45 10.91
N ILE A 273 0.43 -8.36 10.01
CA ILE A 273 1.27 -9.43 9.47
C ILE A 273 1.57 -9.13 8.00
N LEU A 274 2.78 -8.62 7.74
CA LEU A 274 3.21 -8.20 6.40
C LEU A 274 3.96 -9.32 5.66
N ARG A 275 3.36 -9.85 4.60
CA ARG A 275 3.93 -10.89 3.75
C ARG A 275 4.73 -10.27 2.62
N LYS A 276 6.07 -10.25 2.75
CA LYS A 276 7.05 -9.65 1.80
C LYS A 276 6.82 -9.95 0.31
N HIS A 277 6.27 -11.12 0.00
CA HIS A 277 5.99 -11.59 -1.37
C HIS A 277 4.51 -11.87 -1.64
N GLY A 278 3.62 -11.63 -0.66
CA GLY A 278 2.18 -11.79 -0.84
C GLY A 278 1.60 -10.72 -1.75
N GLN A 279 0.59 -11.10 -2.53
CA GLN A 279 -0.18 -10.24 -3.44
C GLN A 279 -1.63 -10.13 -2.93
N HIS A 280 -2.44 -9.24 -3.50
CA HIS A 280 -3.80 -8.93 -3.04
C HIS A 280 -4.67 -10.13 -2.65
N ARG A 281 -4.66 -11.17 -3.48
CA ARG A 281 -5.50 -12.37 -3.27
C ARG A 281 -5.11 -13.23 -2.08
N MET A 282 -3.87 -13.12 -1.57
CA MET A 282 -3.33 -13.90 -0.44
C MET A 282 -3.72 -15.39 -0.50
N SER A 283 -3.64 -15.97 -1.70
CA SER A 283 -4.25 -17.26 -2.04
C SER A 283 -3.26 -18.41 -2.20
N GLU A 284 -1.96 -18.17 -2.00
CA GLU A 284 -0.96 -19.23 -2.04
C GLU A 284 -1.12 -20.19 -0.86
N LYS A 285 -0.64 -21.43 -1.00
CA LYS A 285 -0.81 -22.47 0.03
C LYS A 285 -0.31 -22.05 1.41
N ASP A 286 0.74 -21.22 1.48
CA ASP A 286 1.30 -20.73 2.74
C ASP A 286 0.62 -19.43 3.25
N ASP A 287 -0.08 -18.69 2.37
CA ASP A 287 -0.94 -17.58 2.80
C ASP A 287 -2.25 -18.11 3.39
N ILE A 288 -2.83 -19.17 2.80
CA ILE A 288 -4.00 -19.86 3.35
C ILE A 288 -3.67 -20.52 4.69
N LYS A 289 -2.52 -21.18 4.84
CA LYS A 289 -2.06 -21.69 6.14
C LYS A 289 -1.96 -20.56 7.17
N LEU A 290 -1.33 -19.44 6.81
CA LEU A 290 -1.21 -18.28 7.69
C LEU A 290 -2.59 -17.80 8.15
N LEU A 291 -3.54 -17.62 7.24
CA LEU A 291 -4.91 -17.21 7.59
C LEU A 291 -5.56 -18.16 8.59
N VAL A 292 -5.50 -19.48 8.37
CA VAL A 292 -6.15 -20.41 9.30
C VAL A 292 -5.40 -20.47 10.64
N TYR A 293 -4.07 -20.44 10.68
CA TYR A 293 -3.32 -20.36 11.94
C TYR A 293 -3.59 -19.06 12.71
N THR A 294 -3.76 -17.93 12.03
CA THR A 294 -4.17 -16.66 12.64
C THR A 294 -5.61 -16.70 13.18
N ILE A 295 -6.48 -17.55 12.64
CA ILE A 295 -7.83 -17.77 13.17
C ILE A 295 -7.79 -18.73 14.37
N ASP A 296 -7.00 -19.82 14.31
CA ASP A 296 -6.90 -20.83 15.37
C ASP A 296 -6.28 -20.26 16.66
N ASP A 297 -5.15 -19.54 16.55
CA ASP A 297 -4.50 -18.81 17.66
C ASP A 297 -5.45 -17.79 18.33
N LEU A 298 -6.29 -17.13 17.52
CA LEU A 298 -7.27 -16.15 17.98
C LEU A 298 -8.46 -16.81 18.69
N ILE A 299 -8.88 -18.00 18.26
CA ILE A 299 -9.89 -18.83 18.94
C ILE A 299 -9.34 -19.31 20.30
N ASP A 300 -8.14 -19.90 20.33
CA ASP A 300 -7.49 -20.38 21.55
C ASP A 300 -7.34 -19.23 22.57
N LYS A 301 -6.93 -18.05 22.11
CA LYS A 301 -6.80 -16.84 22.93
C LYS A 301 -8.15 -16.38 23.50
N LEU A 302 -9.21 -16.36 22.70
CA LEU A 302 -10.55 -15.98 23.16
C LEU A 302 -11.12 -16.98 24.18
N ILE A 303 -10.92 -18.29 23.96
CA ILE A 303 -11.35 -19.35 24.87
C ILE A 303 -10.56 -19.33 26.19
N THR A 304 -9.28 -18.97 26.16
CA THR A 304 -8.41 -18.91 27.36
C THR A 304 -8.65 -17.67 28.22
N LEU A 305 -9.36 -16.65 27.71
CA LEU A 305 -9.64 -15.38 28.39
C LEU A 305 -11.10 -15.19 28.84
N GLY A 306 -11.98 -16.15 28.56
CA GLY A 306 -13.43 -16.12 28.88
C GLY A 306 -13.85 -16.99 30.06
#